data_AF-A0A3M8SVV4-F1
#
_entry.id   AF-A0A3M8SVV4-F1
#
_cell.length_a   1.000
_cell.length_b   1.000
_cell.length_c   1.000
_cell.angle_alpha   90.00
_cell.angle_beta   90.00
_cell.angle_gamma   90.00
#
_symmetry.space_group_name_H-M   'P 1'
#
loop_
_entity.id
_entity.type
_entity.pdbx_description
1 polymer ?
#
loop_
_entity_poly.entity_id
_entity_poly.type
_entity_poly.pdbx_seq_one_letter_code
_entity_poly.pdbx_strand_id
1 'polypeptide(L)'
;MHAVVAALLDGDVDAALERGLLVTPACLACDGACTAVFANARGERQRALAARERYRERATRLQRRADERAQRRQAGAGAATGPASEATQTPQAPAPRPALPSAAAAALARAKARAAGQEPR
;
A
#
# COMPACT_ATOMS: atom_id res chain seq x y z
N MET A 1 11.10 -13.19 40.99
CA MET A 1 10.73 -12.40 39.79
C MET A 1 11.35 -13.06 38.56
N HIS A 2 10.60 -13.23 37.47
CA HIS A 2 11.08 -13.90 36.24
C HIS A 2 12.13 -13.04 35.53
N ALA A 3 13.25 -13.63 35.08
CA ALA A 3 14.33 -12.93 34.36
C ALA A 3 13.87 -12.13 33.12
N VAL A 4 12.83 -12.57 32.41
CA VAL A 4 12.22 -11.80 31.31
C VAL A 4 11.54 -10.54 31.84
N VAL A 5 10.78 -10.65 32.93
CA VAL A 5 10.08 -9.51 33.54
C VAL A 5 11.05 -8.52 34.15
N ALA A 6 12.15 -8.98 34.75
CA ALA A 6 13.20 -8.09 35.22
C ALA A 6 13.74 -7.21 34.07
N ALA A 7 14.10 -7.80 32.93
CA ALA A 7 14.55 -7.04 31.76
C ALA A 7 13.48 -6.08 31.22
N LEU A 8 12.20 -6.47 31.24
CA LEU A 8 11.09 -5.58 30.84
C LEU A 8 10.94 -4.37 31.76
N LEU A 9 11.12 -4.54 33.08
CA LEU A 9 11.05 -3.46 34.05
C LEU A 9 12.24 -2.50 33.93
N ASP A 10 13.40 -3.00 33.54
CA ASP A 10 14.58 -2.21 33.20
C ASP A 10 14.45 -1.50 31.84
N GLY A 11 13.38 -1.76 31.09
CA GLY A 11 13.15 -1.23 29.75
C GLY A 11 13.98 -1.90 28.65
N ASP A 12 14.72 -2.96 28.98
CA ASP A 12 15.56 -3.72 28.06
C ASP A 12 14.76 -4.80 27.34
N VAL A 13 14.09 -4.38 26.28
CA VAL A 13 13.27 -5.26 25.44
C VAL A 13 14.14 -6.28 24.70
N ASP A 14 15.38 -5.95 24.37
CA ASP A 14 16.27 -6.85 23.63
C ASP A 14 16.73 -8.00 24.53
N ALA A 15 17.17 -7.71 25.75
CA ALA A 15 17.46 -8.75 26.74
C ALA A 15 16.21 -9.59 27.07
N ALA A 16 15.02 -8.98 27.12
CA ALA A 16 13.77 -9.73 27.30
C ALA A 16 13.48 -10.69 26.14
N LEU A 17 13.77 -10.27 24.90
CA LEU A 17 13.64 -11.11 23.70
C LEU A 17 14.63 -12.27 23.70
N GLU A 18 15.90 -12.01 24.02
CA GLU A 18 16.95 -13.04 24.15
C GLU A 18 16.61 -14.08 25.21
N ARG A 19 15.98 -13.64 26.31
CA ARG A 19 15.48 -14.51 27.38
C ARG A 19 14.15 -15.21 27.05
N GLY A 20 13.63 -15.00 25.85
CA GLY A 20 12.52 -15.77 25.30
C GLY A 20 11.13 -15.18 25.52
N LEU A 21 10.96 -13.84 25.61
CA LEU A 21 9.65 -13.17 25.70
C LEU A 21 8.58 -13.75 24.75
N LEU A 22 8.98 -14.12 23.53
CA LEU A 22 8.08 -14.64 22.50
C LEU A 22 7.95 -16.16 22.44
N VAL A 23 8.84 -16.90 23.11
CA VAL A 23 8.96 -18.36 22.94
C VAL A 23 8.62 -19.08 24.25
N THR A 24 9.11 -18.56 25.37
CA THR A 24 8.95 -19.16 26.69
C THR A 24 7.47 -19.17 27.09
N PRO A 25 6.93 -20.28 27.64
CA PRO A 25 5.57 -20.32 28.16
C PRO A 25 5.42 -19.43 29.40
N ALA A 26 4.17 -19.12 29.76
CA ALA A 26 3.90 -18.41 31.00
C ALA A 26 4.40 -19.24 32.21
N CYS A 27 5.08 -18.58 33.12
CA CYS A 27 5.56 -19.17 34.37
C CYS A 27 4.39 -19.42 35.32
N LEU A 28 4.09 -20.69 35.63
CA LEU A 28 2.99 -21.06 36.53
C LEU A 28 3.27 -20.77 38.02
N ALA A 29 4.54 -20.65 38.39
CA ALA A 29 4.98 -20.33 39.75
C ALA A 29 5.08 -18.82 40.02
N CYS A 30 4.78 -17.99 39.03
CA CYS A 30 4.92 -16.54 39.12
C CYS A 30 3.63 -15.90 39.65
N ASP A 31 3.76 -14.79 40.37
CA ASP A 31 2.62 -14.04 40.87
C ASP A 31 1.80 -13.36 39.73
N GLY A 32 0.62 -12.84 40.10
CA GLY A 32 -0.29 -12.17 39.17
C GLY A 32 0.32 -10.94 38.48
N ALA A 33 1.19 -10.20 39.16
CA ALA A 33 1.84 -9.02 38.59
C ALA A 33 2.87 -9.41 37.53
N CYS A 34 3.72 -10.39 37.83
CA CYS A 34 4.73 -10.92 36.93
C CYS A 34 4.10 -11.52 35.66
N THR A 35 3.01 -12.29 35.83
CA THR A 35 2.29 -12.88 34.70
C THR A 35 1.61 -11.81 33.84
N ALA A 36 1.01 -10.78 34.44
CA ALA A 36 0.40 -9.67 33.73
C ALA A 36 1.42 -8.87 32.89
N VAL A 37 2.57 -8.50 33.48
CA VAL A 37 3.64 -7.78 32.75
C VAL A 37 4.13 -8.58 31.57
N PHE A 38 4.42 -9.88 31.76
CA PHE A 38 4.86 -10.76 30.69
C PHE A 38 3.81 -10.88 29.57
N ALA A 39 2.55 -11.12 29.90
CA ALA A 39 1.47 -11.29 28.92
C ALA A 39 1.23 -10.01 28.11
N ASN A 40 1.22 -8.85 28.77
CA ASN A 40 1.03 -7.55 28.12
C ASN A 40 2.18 -7.26 27.15
N ALA A 41 3.43 -7.36 27.60
CA ALA A 41 4.61 -7.11 26.76
C ALA A 41 4.67 -8.06 25.56
N ARG A 42 4.35 -9.35 25.76
CA ARG A 42 4.28 -10.33 24.68
C ARG A 42 3.20 -9.95 23.66
N GLY A 43 1.99 -9.61 24.12
CA GLY A 43 0.89 -9.23 23.26
C GLY A 43 1.17 -7.96 22.46
N GLU A 44 1.76 -6.94 23.08
CA GLU A 44 2.23 -5.73 22.39
C GLU A 44 3.25 -6.04 21.32
N ARG A 45 4.27 -6.86 21.64
CA ARG A 45 5.32 -7.23 20.69
C ARG A 45 4.76 -8.02 19.51
N GLN A 46 3.87 -8.98 19.75
CA GLN A 46 3.23 -9.76 18.70
C GLN A 46 2.39 -8.88 17.77
N ARG A 47 1.61 -7.93 18.33
CA ARG A 47 0.84 -6.96 17.54
C ARG A 47 1.73 -6.09 16.67
N ALA A 48 2.85 -5.61 17.21
CA ALA A 48 3.82 -4.81 16.48
C ALA A 48 4.46 -5.59 15.32
N LEU A 49 4.84 -6.86 15.54
CA LEU A 49 5.38 -7.72 14.49
C LEU A 49 4.34 -8.00 13.39
N ALA A 50 3.11 -8.33 13.76
CA ALA A 50 2.02 -8.52 12.80
C ALA A 50 1.75 -7.26 11.96
N ALA A 51 1.84 -6.06 12.57
CA ALA A 51 1.71 -4.80 11.84
C ALA A 51 2.83 -4.58 10.84
N ARG A 52 4.08 -4.89 11.22
CA ARG A 52 5.24 -4.84 10.31
C ARG A 52 5.06 -5.80 9.12
N GLU A 53 4.53 -6.99 9.37
CA GLU A 53 4.30 -7.96 8.29
C GLU A 53 3.24 -7.46 7.29
N ARG A 54 2.09 -6.98 7.78
CA ARG A 54 1.07 -6.37 6.91
C ARG A 54 1.63 -5.22 6.06
N TYR A 55 2.52 -4.41 6.64
CA TYR A 55 3.19 -3.33 5.93
C TYR A 55 4.08 -3.87 4.79
N ARG A 56 4.91 -4.88 5.07
CA ARG A 56 5.79 -5.52 4.09
C ARG A 56 5.00 -6.14 2.94
N GLU A 57 3.95 -6.90 3.26
CA GLU A 57 3.06 -7.47 2.25
C GLU A 57 2.43 -6.39 1.36
N ARG A 58 1.98 -5.28 1.97
CA ARG A 58 1.40 -4.15 1.23
C ARG A 58 2.45 -3.52 0.31
N ALA A 59 3.66 -3.31 0.79
CA ALA A 59 4.75 -2.77 -0.01
C ALA A 59 5.05 -3.67 -1.22
N THR A 60 5.17 -4.98 -1.01
CA THR A 60 5.36 -5.96 -2.09
C THR A 60 4.24 -5.91 -3.13
N ARG A 61 2.98 -5.84 -2.70
CA ARG A 61 1.83 -5.71 -3.62
C ARG A 61 1.88 -4.42 -4.44
N LEU A 62 2.23 -3.30 -3.80
CA LEU A 62 2.32 -2.01 -4.49
C LEU A 62 3.48 -1.97 -5.48
N GLN A 63 4.63 -2.58 -5.13
CA GLN A 63 5.77 -2.69 -6.02
C GLN A 63 5.40 -3.47 -7.29
N ARG A 64 4.77 -4.64 -7.15
CA ARG A 64 4.30 -5.43 -8.31
C ARG A 64 3.40 -4.61 -9.24
N ARG A 65 2.45 -3.86 -8.68
CA ARG A 65 1.57 -2.97 -9.48
C ARG A 65 2.32 -1.81 -10.12
N ALA A 66 3.39 -1.31 -9.50
CA ALA A 66 4.24 -0.28 -10.09
C ALA A 66 5.01 -0.83 -11.29
N ASP A 67 5.58 -2.02 -11.15
CA ASP A 67 6.34 -2.72 -12.19
C ASP A 67 5.44 -3.07 -13.39
N GLU A 68 4.25 -3.65 -13.15
CA GLU A 68 3.26 -3.93 -14.20
C GLU A 68 2.86 -2.66 -14.97
N ARG A 69 2.65 -1.54 -14.28
CA ARG A 69 2.33 -0.27 -14.94
C ARG A 69 3.52 0.27 -15.73
N ALA A 70 4.74 0.09 -15.26
CA ALA A 70 5.94 0.49 -15.98
C ALA A 70 6.11 -0.34 -17.27
N GLN A 71 5.92 -1.66 -17.19
CA GLN A 71 5.93 -2.56 -18.36
C GLN A 71 4.84 -2.18 -19.37
N ARG A 72 3.61 -1.92 -18.93
CA ARG A 72 2.52 -1.47 -19.81
C ARG A 72 2.84 -0.15 -20.51
N ARG A 73 3.50 0.80 -19.82
CA ARG A 73 3.95 2.06 -20.44
C ARG A 73 5.01 1.82 -21.51
N GLN A 74 5.98 0.93 -21.25
CA GLN A 74 7.00 0.56 -22.24
C GLN A 74 6.40 -0.15 -23.45
N ALA A 75 5.48 -1.09 -23.23
CA ALA A 75 4.79 -1.80 -24.32
C ALA A 75 3.86 -0.89 -25.14
N GLY A 76 3.15 0.05 -24.51
CA GLY A 76 2.26 1.00 -25.18
C GLY A 76 2.99 2.14 -25.90
N ALA A 77 4.19 2.53 -25.44
CA ALA A 77 5.03 3.51 -26.13
C ALA A 77 5.49 3.03 -27.52
N GLY A 78 5.60 1.70 -27.73
CA GLY A 78 5.89 1.12 -29.05
C GLY A 78 4.71 1.12 -30.03
N ALA A 79 3.47 1.31 -29.55
CA ALA A 79 2.26 1.31 -30.39
C ALA A 79 1.83 2.72 -30.84
N ALA A 80 2.40 3.78 -30.27
CA ALA A 80 2.09 5.17 -30.62
C ALA A 80 2.98 5.75 -31.75
N THR A 81 3.98 5.00 -32.21
CA THR A 81 4.74 5.28 -33.45
C THR A 81 4.24 4.37 -34.56
N GLY A 82 2.96 4.47 -34.91
CA GLY A 82 2.56 4.22 -36.29
C GLY A 82 3.21 5.30 -37.17
N PRO A 83 3.67 4.99 -38.39
CA PRO A 83 4.38 5.97 -39.20
C PRO A 83 3.47 7.19 -39.37
N ALA A 84 3.94 8.34 -38.90
CA ALA A 84 3.46 9.62 -39.40
C ALA A 84 3.76 9.61 -40.89
N SER A 85 2.80 9.11 -41.67
CA SER A 85 2.86 9.10 -43.12
C SER A 85 3.00 10.56 -43.52
N GLU A 86 4.16 10.89 -44.08
CA GLU A 86 4.40 12.11 -44.83
C GLU A 86 3.39 12.17 -45.98
N ALA A 87 2.17 12.60 -45.67
CA ALA A 87 1.18 12.94 -46.67
C ALA A 87 1.40 14.41 -47.04
N THR A 88 2.13 14.58 -48.15
CA THR A 88 2.06 15.66 -49.12
C THR A 88 0.91 16.65 -48.87
N GLN A 89 1.27 17.90 -48.65
CA GLN A 89 0.36 19.04 -48.53
C GLN A 89 -0.49 19.16 -49.80
N THR A 90 -1.74 18.73 -49.73
CA THR A 90 -2.82 19.16 -50.61
C THR A 90 -3.95 19.64 -49.70
N PRO A 91 -4.57 20.82 -49.94
CA PRO A 91 -5.63 21.31 -49.07
C PRO A 91 -6.92 20.50 -49.30
N GLN A 92 -7.05 19.38 -48.60
CA GLN A 92 -8.31 18.66 -48.45
C GLN A 92 -8.91 18.90 -47.06
N ALA A 93 -10.23 19.05 -47.04
CA ALA A 93 -11.06 19.35 -45.88
C ALA A 93 -10.70 18.49 -44.64
N PRO A 94 -10.80 19.05 -43.42
CA PRO A 94 -10.37 18.36 -42.22
C PRO A 94 -11.12 17.04 -42.04
N ALA A 95 -10.37 15.94 -41.97
CA ALA A 95 -10.92 14.63 -41.65
C ALA A 95 -11.65 14.68 -40.29
N PRO A 96 -12.82 14.00 -40.16
CA PRO A 96 -13.59 14.03 -38.94
C PRO A 96 -12.77 13.42 -37.80
N ARG A 97 -12.56 14.21 -36.74
CA ARG A 97 -11.87 13.74 -35.53
C ARG A 97 -12.66 12.57 -34.93
N PRO A 98 -11.99 11.48 -34.50
CA PRO A 98 -12.67 10.36 -33.89
C PRO A 98 -13.46 10.86 -32.66
N ALA A 99 -14.75 10.56 -32.66
CA ALA A 99 -15.64 10.97 -31.58
C ALA A 99 -15.23 10.29 -30.27
N LEU A 100 -15.25 11.05 -29.18
CA LEU A 100 -15.02 10.52 -27.84
C LEU A 100 -16.10 9.47 -27.52
N PRO A 101 -15.75 8.35 -26.86
CA PRO A 101 -16.74 7.40 -26.40
C PRO A 101 -17.70 8.08 -25.41
N SER A 102 -18.99 7.75 -25.52
CA SER A 102 -20.09 8.41 -24.78
C SER A 102 -19.86 8.48 -23.27
N ALA A 103 -19.28 7.43 -22.68
CA ALA A 103 -18.93 7.37 -21.27
C ALA A 103 -17.88 8.43 -20.85
N ALA A 104 -16.88 8.68 -21.70
CA ALA A 104 -15.85 9.69 -21.44
C ALA A 104 -16.41 11.11 -21.57
N ALA A 105 -17.28 11.36 -22.55
CA ALA A 105 -17.97 12.64 -22.71
C ALA A 105 -18.86 12.95 -21.47
N ALA A 106 -19.61 11.96 -20.97
CA ALA A 106 -20.43 12.10 -19.77
C ALA A 106 -19.58 12.36 -18.51
N ALA A 107 -18.41 11.73 -18.39
CA ALA A 107 -17.49 11.98 -17.28
C ALA A 107 -16.93 13.42 -17.30
N LEU A 108 -16.54 13.92 -18.48
CA LEU A 108 -16.08 15.29 -18.67
C LEU A 108 -17.18 16.32 -18.36
N ALA A 109 -18.42 16.05 -18.78
CA ALA A 109 -19.56 16.91 -18.48
C ALA A 109 -19.80 17.01 -16.96
N ARG A 110 -19.77 15.89 -16.24
CA ARG A 110 -19.89 15.87 -14.78
C ARG A 110 -18.73 16.59 -14.08
N ALA A 111 -17.50 16.40 -14.56
CA ALA A 111 -16.33 17.08 -14.02
C ALA A 111 -16.41 18.59 -14.23
N LYS A 112 -16.87 19.04 -15.41
CA LYS A 112 -17.08 20.46 -15.72
C LYS A 112 -18.19 21.08 -14.86
N ALA A 113 -19.30 20.36 -14.65
CA ALA A 113 -20.37 20.80 -13.76
C ALA A 113 -19.91 20.96 -12.31
N ARG A 114 -19.13 19.99 -11.78
CA ARG A 114 -18.51 20.08 -10.45
C ARG A 114 -17.54 21.28 -10.35
N ALA A 115 -16.70 21.49 -11.36
CA ALA A 115 -15.77 22.62 -11.40
C ALA A 115 -16.48 23.98 -11.47
N ALA A 116 -17.68 24.02 -12.06
CA ALA A 116 -18.55 25.20 -12.12
C ALA A 116 -19.48 25.36 -10.89
N GLY A 117 -19.35 24.51 -9.87
CA GLY A 117 -20.18 24.56 -8.66
C GLY A 117 -21.65 24.12 -8.88
N GLN A 118 -21.95 23.47 -9.99
CA GLN A 118 -23.28 22.95 -10.31
C GLN A 118 -23.32 21.47 -9.93
N GLU A 119 -23.66 21.18 -8.67
CA GLU A 119 -23.95 19.80 -8.29
C GLU A 119 -25.31 19.37 -8.85
N PRO A 120 -25.40 18.16 -9.44
CA PRO A 120 -26.68 17.59 -9.80
C PRO A 120 -27.45 17.23 -8.52
N ARG A 121 -28.60 17.87 -8.33
CA ARG A 121 -29.60 17.50 -7.32
C ARG A 121 -30.34 16.22 -7.73
#